data_AF-A0A523MX82-F1
#
_entry.id   AF-A0A523MX82-F1
#
_cell.length_a   1.000
_cell.length_b   1.000
_cell.length_c   1.000
_cell.angle_alpha   90.00
_cell.angle_beta   90.00
_cell.angle_gamma   90.00
#
_symmetry.space_group_name_H-M   'P 1'
#
loop_
_entity.id
_entity.type
_entity.pdbx_description
1 polymer ?
#
loop_
_entity_poly.entity_id
_entity_poly.type
_entity_poly.pdbx_seq_one_letter_code
_entity_poly.pdbx_strand_id
1 'polypeptide(L)' 'MERITLIQHLRRRQNMAEGATGEFTSLMMEILVAAKFVSLEVNNAGLGENILGLTGRVNIHGEEVQKL' A
#
# COMPACT_ATOMS: atom_id res chain seq x y z
N MET A 1 -5.07 -11.33 -23.29
CA MET A 1 -4.12 -11.08 -22.17
C MET A 1 -4.50 -12.01 -21.03
N GLU A 2 -3.54 -12.76 -20.49
CA GLU A 2 -3.77 -13.61 -19.32
C GLU A 2 -3.99 -12.72 -18.07
N ARG A 3 -5.06 -12.96 -17.30
CA ARG A 3 -5.28 -12.26 -16.03
C ARG A 3 -4.53 -13.00 -14.93
N ILE A 4 -3.55 -12.33 -14.32
CA ILE A 4 -2.81 -12.83 -13.16
C ILE A 4 -2.91 -11.80 -12.02
N THR A 5 -2.93 -12.28 -10.78
CA THR A 5 -2.83 -11.39 -9.61
C THR A 5 -1.41 -10.85 -9.45
N LEU A 6 -1.26 -9.71 -8.78
CA LEU A 6 0.07 -9.17 -8.47
C LEU A 6 0.92 -10.16 -7.67
N ILE A 7 0.31 -10.90 -6.74
CA ILE A 7 0.98 -11.92 -5.92
C ILE A 7 1.54 -13.04 -6.81
N GLN A 8 0.73 -13.54 -7.75
CA GLN A 8 1.18 -14.56 -8.71
C GLN A 8 2.29 -14.03 -9.61
N HIS A 9 2.17 -12.78 -10.07
CA HIS A 9 3.21 -12.15 -10.87
C HIS A 9 4.54 -12.08 -10.10
N LEU A 10 4.53 -11.56 -8.86
CA LEU A 10 5.74 -11.42 -8.04
C LEU A 10 6.40 -12.78 -7.74
N ARG A 11 5.61 -13.78 -7.34
CA ARG A 11 6.13 -15.14 -7.10
C ARG A 11 6.72 -15.79 -8.35
N ARG A 12 6.05 -15.62 -9.51
CA ARG A 12 6.57 -16.13 -10.78
C ARG A 12 7.91 -15.48 -11.12
N ARG A 13 8.05 -14.16 -10.92
CA ARG A 13 9.31 -13.45 -11.17
C ARG A 13 10.42 -13.87 -10.20
N GLN A 14 10.11 -14.05 -8.91
CA GLN A 14 11.06 -14.56 -7.92
C GLN A 14 11.58 -15.95 -8.30
N ASN A 15 10.70 -16.88 -8.66
CA ASN A 15 11.09 -18.25 -9.00
C ASN A 15 11.95 -18.33 -10.28
N MET A 16 11.90 -17.32 -11.14
CA MET A 16 12.73 -17.23 -12.34
C MET A 16 14.13 -16.64 -12.07
N ALA A 17 14.35 -16.03 -10.90
CA ALA A 17 15.62 -15.41 -10.55
C ALA A 17 16.47 -16.36 -9.70
N GLU A 18 17.62 -16.78 -10.22
CA GLU A 18 18.57 -17.61 -9.47
C GLU A 18 19.07 -16.87 -8.23
N GLY A 19 19.09 -17.56 -7.09
CA GLY A 19 19.53 -16.99 -5.81
C GLY A 19 18.56 -16.02 -5.15
N ALA A 20 17.32 -15.88 -5.65
CA ALA A 20 16.36 -14.98 -5.05
C ALA A 20 15.98 -15.39 -3.61
N THR A 21 16.27 -14.52 -2.65
CA THR A 21 15.95 -14.70 -1.22
C THR A 21 14.46 -14.58 -0.92
N GLY A 22 13.73 -13.85 -1.78
CA GLY A 22 12.31 -13.54 -1.61
C GLY A 22 12.03 -12.28 -0.79
N GLU A 23 13.06 -11.59 -0.28
CA GLU A 23 12.90 -10.37 0.52
C GLU A 23 12.12 -9.28 -0.23
N PHE A 24 12.43 -9.08 -1.51
CA PHE A 24 11.69 -8.15 -2.36
C PHE A 24 10.20 -8.52 -2.48
N THR A 25 9.90 -9.80 -2.72
CA THR A 25 8.51 -10.25 -2.80
C THR A 25 7.79 -10.05 -1.48
N SER A 26 8.42 -10.34 -0.35
CA SER A 26 7.87 -10.10 0.99
C SER A 26 7.58 -8.62 1.23
N LEU A 27 8.53 -7.73 0.92
CA LEU A 27 8.32 -6.28 1.02
C LEU A 27 7.14 -5.82 0.16
N MET A 28 7.05 -6.30 -1.09
CA MET A 28 5.95 -5.95 -1.98
C MET A 28 4.60 -6.50 -1.49
N MET A 29 4.59 -7.65 -0.81
CA MET A 29 3.38 -8.21 -0.18
C MET A 29 2.90 -7.32 0.97
N GLU A 30 3.80 -6.80 1.80
CA GLU A 30 3.47 -5.87 2.88
C GLU A 30 2.90 -4.55 2.34
N ILE A 31 3.54 -3.99 1.30
CA ILE A 31 3.05 -2.78 0.61
C ILE A 31 1.64 -3.04 0.03
N LEU A 32 1.41 -4.19 -0.59
CA LEU A 32 0.10 -4.55 -1.15
C LEU A 32 -0.98 -4.62 -0.07
N VAL A 33 -0.68 -5.15 1.11
CA VAL A 33 -1.61 -5.18 2.23
C VAL A 33 -1.89 -3.76 2.73
N ALA A 34 -0.86 -2.96 2.97
CA ALA A 34 -1.02 -1.57 3.40
C ALA A 34 -1.86 -0.75 2.41
N ALA A 35 -1.62 -0.91 1.10
CA ALA A 35 -2.37 -0.24 0.05
C ALA A 35 -3.87 -0.60 0.08
N LYS A 36 -4.21 -1.86 0.39
CA LYS A 36 -5.62 -2.27 0.55
C LYS A 36 -6.28 -1.63 1.77
N PHE A 37 -5.55 -1.49 2.88
CA PHE A 37 -6.05 -0.77 4.05
C PHE A 37 -6.31 0.70 3.71
N VAL A 38 -5.35 1.40 3.12
CA VAL A 38 -5.54 2.79 2.68
C VAL A 38 -6.73 2.91 1.73
N SER A 39 -6.85 2.00 0.75
CA SER A 39 -7.98 2.02 -0.17
C SER A 39 -9.32 1.80 0.52
N LEU A 40 -9.39 0.91 1.52
CA LEU A 40 -10.62 0.67 2.29
C LEU A 40 -11.04 1.93 3.05
N GLU A 41 -10.09 2.54 3.74
CA GLU A 41 -10.31 3.74 4.55
C GLU A 41 -10.73 4.94 3.67
N VAL A 42 -10.01 5.20 2.57
CA VAL A 42 -10.35 6.28 1.62
C VAL A 42 -11.71 6.06 0.96
N ASN A 43 -12.05 4.83 0.56
CA ASN A 43 -13.35 4.54 -0.05
C ASN A 43 -14.52 4.73 0.94
N ASN A 44 -14.27 4.59 2.24
CA ASN A 44 -15.27 4.75 3.29
C ASN A 44 -15.25 6.16 3.94
N ALA A 45 -14.30 7.02 3.56
CA ALA A 45 -14.05 8.28 4.24
C ALA A 45 -15.23 9.27 4.17
N GLY A 46 -16.09 9.17 3.15
CA GLY A 46 -17.32 9.97 3.05
C GLY A 46 -18.47 9.51 3.96
N LEU A 47 -18.34 8.33 4.59
CA LEU A 47 -19.36 7.73 5.44
C LEU A 47 -18.96 7.71 6.93
N GLY A 48 -17.66 7.81 7.25
CA GLY A 48 -17.14 7.79 8.61
C GLY A 48 -16.65 9.17 9.08
N GLU A 49 -16.72 9.43 10.39
CA GLU A 49 -16.44 10.76 10.96
C GLU A 49 -14.94 11.03 11.23
N ASN A 50 -14.06 10.02 11.17
CA ASN A 50 -12.73 10.10 11.80
C ASN A 50 -11.53 10.20 10.86
N ILE A 51 -11.73 10.08 9.55
CA ILE A 51 -10.64 10.01 8.58
C ILE A 51 -10.42 11.32 7.79
N LEU A 52 -11.46 12.15 7.60
CA LEU A 52 -11.29 13.43 6.91
C LEU A 52 -10.79 14.55 7.84
N GLY A 53 -10.02 15.49 7.26
CA GLY A 53 -9.58 16.74 7.90
C GLY A 53 -8.11 16.76 8.32
N LEU A 54 -7.69 17.81 9.01
CA LEU A 54 -6.29 18.02 9.41
C LEU A 54 -5.93 17.31 10.71
N THR A 55 -4.68 16.88 10.83
CA THR A 55 -4.11 16.34 12.08
C THR A 55 -3.65 17.43 13.06
N GLY A 56 -3.59 18.68 12.62
CA GLY A 56 -3.03 19.81 13.38
C GLY A 56 -1.49 19.83 13.45
N ARG A 57 -0.82 18.97 12.68
CA ARG A 57 0.65 18.91 12.59
C ARG A 57 1.14 19.50 11.28
N VAL A 58 2.35 20.04 11.30
CA VAL A 58 3.09 20.50 10.11
C VAL A 58 4.29 19.60 9.92
N ASN A 59 4.49 19.07 8.71
CA ASN A 59 5.63 18.21 8.40
C ASN A 59 6.93 19.03 8.24
N ILE A 60 8.06 18.34 8.07
CA ILE A 60 9.37 18.99 7.86
C ILE A 60 9.44 19.84 6.58
N HIS A 61 8.46 19.70 5.68
CA HIS A 61 8.34 20.47 4.45
C HIS A 61 7.45 21.71 4.61
N GLY A 62 6.89 21.95 5.80
CA GLY A 62 6.02 23.10 6.06
C GLY A 62 4.56 22.90 5.66
N GLU A 63 4.15 21.68 5.33
CA GLU A 63 2.79 21.36 4.89
C GLU A 63 1.92 20.88 6.06
N GLU A 64 0.66 21.32 6.10
CA GLU A 64 -0.31 20.82 7.07
C GLU A 64 -0.69 19.36 6.75
N VAL A 65 -0.49 18.47 7.72
CA VAL A 65 -0.69 17.03 7.53
C VAL A 65 -2.18 16.70 7.63
N GLN A 66 -2.72 16.14 6.55
CA GLN A 66 -4.07 15.59 6.51
C GLN A 66 -4.14 14.29 7.31
N LYS A 67 -5.32 14.01 7.86
CA LYS A 67 -5.72 12.67 8.25
C LYS A 67 -5.84 11.81 6.97
N LEU A 68 -6.05 10.51 7.18
CA LEU A 68 -5.86 9.49 6.15
C LEU A 68 -6.83 9.63 4.96
#